data_AF-A0A9D4C6Y0-F1
#
_entry.id   AF-A0A9D4C6Y0-F1
#
_cell.length_a   1.000
_cell.length_b   1.000
_cell.length_c   1.000
_cell.angle_alpha   90.00
_cell.angle_beta   90.00
_cell.angle_gamma   90.00
#
_symmetry.space_group_name_H-M   'P 1'
#
loop_
_entity.id
_entity.type
_entity.pdbx_description
1 polymer ?
#
loop_
_entity_poly.entity_id
_entity_poly.type
_entity_poly.pdbx_seq_one_letter_code
_entity_poly.pdbx_strand_id
1 'polypeptide(L)'
;MIAEALKQAKVIESDDLNVLVSSKVCEMSSRKCMYGECTKCKGRLLTVDKENLDKDITWYEWKTKKEVRNIKKNKDITEKTITITVKESQTGPAVTLIDRFEEQLNR
;
A
#
# COMPACT_ATOMS: atom_id res chain seq x y z
N MET A 1 0.71 3.62 -7.71
CA MET A 1 0.19 2.70 -6.67
C MET A 1 1.32 1.79 -6.22
N ILE A 2 1.21 1.13 -5.06
CA ILE A 2 2.33 0.31 -4.51
C ILE A 2 2.68 -0.84 -5.46
N ALA A 3 1.69 -1.55 -6.00
CA ALA A 3 1.88 -2.63 -6.97
C ALA A 3 2.66 -2.18 -8.23
N GLU A 4 2.33 -1.00 -8.77
CA GLU A 4 3.04 -0.41 -9.92
C GLU A 4 4.52 -0.15 -9.59
N ALA A 5 4.81 0.41 -8.40
CA ALA A 5 6.17 0.70 -7.97
C ALA A 5 7.01 -0.58 -7.80
N LEU A 6 6.41 -1.61 -7.19
CA LEU A 6 7.06 -2.92 -7.03
C LEU A 6 7.30 -3.61 -8.37
N LYS A 7 6.36 -3.55 -9.31
CA LYS A 7 6.53 -4.11 -10.67
C LYS A 7 7.60 -3.36 -11.46
N GLN A 8 7.61 -2.03 -11.41
CA GLN A 8 8.64 -1.21 -12.07
C GLN A 8 10.05 -1.51 -11.54
N ALA A 9 10.15 -1.78 -10.23
CA ALA A 9 11.39 -2.21 -9.60
C ALA A 9 11.73 -3.71 -9.84
N LYS A 10 10.88 -4.43 -10.60
CA LYS A 10 11.01 -5.86 -10.89
C LYS A 10 11.03 -6.73 -9.63
N VAL A 11 10.34 -6.30 -8.58
CA VAL A 11 10.19 -7.08 -7.33
C VAL A 11 9.04 -8.08 -7.47
N ILE A 12 7.99 -7.73 -8.21
CA ILE A 12 6.83 -8.58 -8.50
C ILE A 12 6.57 -8.65 -10.02
N GLU A 13 5.93 -9.72 -10.46
CA GLU A 13 5.70 -9.99 -11.90
C GLU A 13 4.56 -9.16 -12.51
N SER A 14 3.59 -8.74 -11.68
CA SER A 14 2.40 -8.01 -12.13
C SER A 14 2.01 -6.92 -11.15
N ASP A 15 1.33 -5.89 -11.65
CA ASP A 15 0.68 -4.81 -10.91
C ASP A 15 -0.84 -5.00 -10.84
N ASP A 16 -1.37 -6.02 -11.54
CA ASP A 16 -2.77 -6.40 -11.48
C ASP A 16 -3.06 -7.15 -10.16
N LEU A 17 -3.89 -6.53 -9.32
CA LEU A 17 -4.30 -7.07 -8.03
C LEU A 17 -5.00 -8.42 -8.15
N ASN A 18 -5.77 -8.68 -9.22
CA ASN A 18 -6.44 -9.97 -9.40
C ASN A 18 -5.43 -11.08 -9.65
N VAL A 19 -4.41 -10.80 -10.47
CA VAL A 19 -3.30 -11.74 -10.72
C VAL A 19 -2.52 -11.99 -9.44
N LEU A 20 -2.19 -10.93 -8.70
CA LEU A 20 -1.45 -11.05 -7.44
C LEU A 20 -2.23 -11.83 -6.37
N VAL A 21 -3.53 -11.55 -6.20
CA VAL A 21 -4.35 -12.26 -5.21
C VAL A 21 -4.59 -13.71 -5.64
N SER A 22 -4.88 -13.97 -6.92
CA SER A 22 -5.08 -15.34 -7.43
C SER A 22 -3.85 -16.24 -7.25
N SER A 23 -2.65 -15.66 -7.27
CA SER A 23 -1.41 -16.42 -6.98
C SER A 23 -1.32 -16.91 -5.52
N LYS A 24 -2.03 -16.24 -4.60
CA LYS A 24 -2.04 -16.55 -3.17
C LYS A 24 -3.21 -17.39 -2.76
N VAL A 25 -4.40 -17.09 -3.26
CA VAL A 25 -5.63 -17.73 -2.81
C VAL A 25 -5.91 -19.02 -3.56
N CYS A 26 -6.53 -19.97 -2.86
CA CYS A 26 -7.03 -21.20 -3.48
C CYS A 26 -8.16 -20.96 -4.48
N GLU A 27 -9.03 -20.01 -4.15
CA GLU A 27 -10.30 -19.81 -4.82
C GLU A 27 -10.71 -18.34 -4.63
N MET A 28 -10.70 -17.58 -5.72
CA MET A 28 -11.02 -16.14 -5.71
C MET A 28 -12.47 -15.83 -5.32
N SER A 29 -13.39 -16.77 -5.56
CA SER A 29 -14.81 -16.65 -5.18
C SER A 29 -15.05 -16.95 -3.70
N SER A 30 -14.09 -17.56 -3.00
CA SER A 30 -14.23 -17.92 -1.60
C SER A 30 -13.81 -16.77 -0.71
N ARG A 31 -14.79 -16.18 -0.01
CA ARG A 31 -14.55 -15.18 1.04
C ARG A 31 -13.47 -15.66 2.03
N LYS A 32 -13.49 -16.94 2.41
CA LYS A 32 -12.48 -17.48 3.33
C LYS A 32 -11.06 -17.44 2.76
N CYS A 33 -10.86 -17.74 1.47
CA CYS A 33 -9.53 -17.65 0.87
C CYS A 33 -9.10 -16.16 0.75
N MET A 34 -10.01 -15.26 0.34
CA MET A 34 -9.72 -13.82 0.15
C MET A 34 -9.36 -13.07 1.44
N TYR A 35 -9.95 -13.44 2.57
CA TYR A 35 -9.72 -12.78 3.86
C TYR A 35 -8.76 -13.55 4.79
N GLY A 36 -7.96 -14.49 4.26
CA GLY A 36 -6.93 -15.19 5.03
C GLY A 36 -7.45 -16.21 6.07
N GLU A 37 -8.72 -16.58 6.02
CA GLU A 37 -9.36 -17.54 6.93
C GLU A 37 -9.23 -19.00 6.45
N CYS A 38 -8.91 -19.21 5.16
CA CYS A 38 -8.80 -20.55 4.60
C CYS A 38 -7.51 -21.25 5.04
N THR A 39 -7.63 -22.41 5.67
CA THR A 39 -6.50 -23.21 6.16
C THR A 39 -5.50 -23.64 5.08
N LYS A 40 -5.90 -23.68 3.81
CA LYS A 40 -5.04 -24.10 2.68
C LYS A 40 -4.14 -23.00 2.13
N CYS A 41 -4.58 -21.74 2.18
CA CYS A 41 -3.86 -20.61 1.61
C CYS A 41 -3.48 -19.54 2.63
N LYS A 42 -3.93 -19.67 3.89
CA LYS A 42 -3.50 -18.81 4.99
C LYS A 42 -1.98 -18.83 5.12
N GLY A 43 -1.39 -17.63 5.12
CA GLY A 43 0.06 -17.45 5.24
C GLY A 43 0.85 -17.61 3.95
N ARG A 44 0.20 -17.80 2.78
CA ARG A 44 0.90 -17.70 1.49
C ARG A 44 1.27 -16.24 1.23
N LEU A 45 2.54 -16.01 0.95
CA LEU A 45 3.11 -14.70 0.60
C LEU A 45 3.20 -14.55 -0.92
N LEU A 46 3.35 -13.31 -1.39
CA LEU A 46 3.58 -13.02 -2.80
C LEU A 46 4.94 -13.58 -3.21
N THR A 47 5.00 -14.10 -4.43
CA THR A 47 6.27 -14.42 -5.06
C THR A 47 7.01 -13.11 -5.35
N VAL A 48 8.23 -13.00 -4.85
CA VAL A 48 9.09 -11.83 -5.03
C VAL A 48 10.45 -12.20 -5.57
N ASP A 49 11.00 -11.33 -6.41
CA ASP A 49 12.40 -11.39 -6.82
C ASP A 49 13.29 -10.84 -5.71
N LYS A 50 14.07 -11.75 -5.10
CA LYS A 50 14.94 -11.44 -3.96
C LYS A 50 16.10 -10.55 -4.34
N GLU A 51 16.53 -10.53 -5.60
CA GLU A 51 17.68 -9.72 -6.05
C GLU A 51 17.38 -8.22 -6.01
N ASN A 52 16.10 -7.85 -5.98
CA ASN A 52 15.64 -6.46 -5.99
C ASN A 52 15.12 -5.97 -4.63
N LEU A 53 15.16 -6.80 -3.57
CA LEU A 53 14.58 -6.47 -2.26
C LEU A 53 15.34 -5.40 -1.48
N ASP A 54 16.65 -5.29 -1.69
CA ASP A 54 17.51 -4.31 -1.00
C ASP A 54 17.57 -2.96 -1.72
N LYS A 55 16.90 -2.81 -2.86
CA LYS A 55 16.89 -1.56 -3.62
C LYS A 55 15.91 -0.57 -3.02
N ASP A 56 16.31 0.69 -2.98
CA ASP A 56 15.40 1.77 -2.66
C ASP A 56 14.43 2.01 -3.83
N ILE A 57 13.14 2.02 -3.51
CA ILE A 57 12.05 2.31 -4.44
C ILE A 57 11.37 3.58 -3.99
N THR A 58 10.96 4.40 -4.95
CA THR A 58 10.11 5.57 -4.69
C THR A 58 8.67 5.24 -5.04
N TRP A 59 7.74 5.46 -4.12
CA TRP A 59 6.30 5.28 -4.35
C TRP A 59 5.52 6.50 -3.84
N TYR A 60 4.27 6.61 -4.30
CA TYR A 60 3.35 7.64 -3.84
C TYR A 60 2.28 7.04 -2.93
N GLU A 61 1.96 7.75 -1.86
CA GLU A 61 0.93 7.36 -0.91
C GLU A 61 0.05 8.56 -0.54
N TRP A 62 -1.25 8.28 -0.33
CA TRP A 62 -2.17 9.23 0.26
C TRP A 62 -2.02 9.23 1.78
N LYS A 63 -1.59 10.35 2.35
CA LYS A 63 -1.49 10.54 3.80
C LYS A 63 -2.46 11.63 4.24
N THR A 64 -3.18 11.34 5.32
CA THR A 64 -4.04 12.32 5.99
C THR A 64 -3.27 12.95 7.13
N LYS A 65 -3.08 14.27 7.07
CA LYS A 65 -2.34 15.05 8.08
C LYS A 65 -3.23 16.16 8.65
N LYS A 66 -2.98 16.53 9.90
CA LYS A 66 -3.62 17.68 10.55
C LYS A 66 -2.69 18.88 10.40
N GLU A 67 -3.20 19.97 9.86
CA GLU A 67 -2.47 21.22 9.69
C GLU A 67 -3.26 22.37 10.35
N VAL A 68 -2.57 23.23 11.10
CA VAL A 68 -3.19 24.46 11.63
C VAL A 68 -3.16 25.51 10.54
N ARG A 69 -4.34 25.99 10.12
CA ARG A 69 -4.45 27.10 9.18
C ARG A 69 -5.16 28.28 9.80
N ASN A 70 -4.63 29.45 9.48
CA ASN A 70 -5.26 30.73 9.77
C ASN A 70 -6.43 30.95 8.81
N ILE A 71 -7.66 30.80 9.31
CA ILE A 71 -8.86 31.05 8.53
C ILE A 71 -9.34 32.46 8.88
N LYS A 72 -9.40 33.33 7.86
CA LYS A 72 -9.92 34.68 8.04
C LYS A 72 -11.44 34.63 8.00
N LYS A 73 -12.10 35.00 9.10
CA LYS A 73 -13.56 35.09 9.19
C LYS A 73 -13.92 36.45 9.77
N ASN A 74 -14.64 37.28 9.01
CA ASN A 74 -15.10 38.61 9.43
C ASN A 74 -14.02 39.49 10.12
N LYS A 75 -12.88 39.70 9.44
CA LYS A 75 -11.71 40.51 9.89
C LYS A 75 -10.86 39.91 11.01
N ASP A 76 -11.31 38.87 11.71
CA ASP A 76 -10.48 38.13 12.66
C ASP A 76 -9.74 36.96 12.01
N ILE A 77 -8.52 36.71 12.46
CA ILE A 77 -7.71 35.54 12.09
C ILE A 77 -7.91 34.50 13.19
N THR A 78 -8.54 33.37 12.86
CA THR A 78 -8.71 32.26 13.80
C THR A 78 -7.90 31.07 13.33
N GLU A 79 -7.06 30.52 14.21
CA GLU A 79 -6.37 29.26 13.97
C GLU A 79 -7.36 28.10 14.02
N LYS A 80 -7.47 27.34 12.93
CA LYS A 80 -8.27 26.12 12.89
C LYS A 80 -7.39 24.96 12.46
N THR A 81 -7.43 23.89 13.23
CA THR A 81 -6.87 22.60 12.80
C THR A 81 -7.78 22.03 11.73
N ILE A 82 -7.25 21.84 10.53
CA ILE A 82 -7.93 21.17 9.43
C ILE A 82 -7.25 19.85 9.13
N THR A 83 -8.04 18.89 8.69
CA THR A 83 -7.55 17.60 8.20
C THR A 83 -7.41 17.70 6.69
N ILE A 84 -6.21 17.48 6.17
CA ILE A 84 -5.92 17.47 4.73
C ILE A 84 -5.43 16.09 4.33
N THR A 85 -5.82 15.65 3.14
CA THR A 85 -5.31 14.43 2.51
C THR A 85 -4.40 14.85 1.37
N VAL A 86 -3.14 14.46 1.44
CA VAL A 86 -2.10 14.83 0.47
C VAL A 86 -1.47 13.57 -0.11
N LYS A 87 -1.11 13.63 -1.40
CA LYS A 87 -0.32 12.59 -2.06
C LYS A 87 1.15 12.93 -1.87
N GLU A 88 1.88 12.11 -1.13
CA GLU A 88 3.31 12.32 -0.85
C GLU A 88 4.14 11.22 -1.51
N SER A 89 5.30 11.60 -2.04
CA SER A 89 6.33 10.63 -2.40
C SER A 89 7.02 10.11 -1.13
N GLN A 90 7.39 8.85 -1.14
CA GLN A 90 8.17 8.16 -0.12
C GLN A 90 9.23 7.34 -0.83
N THR A 91 10.39 7.22 -0.21
CA THR A 91 11.50 6.41 -0.71
C THR A 91 11.98 5.52 0.42
N GLY A 92 12.26 4.26 0.09
CA GLY A 92 12.82 3.31 1.03
C GLY A 92 12.96 1.91 0.43
N PRO A 93 13.45 0.94 1.22
CA PRO A 93 13.76 -0.39 0.72
C PRO A 93 12.52 -1.11 0.19
N ALA A 94 12.71 -1.85 -0.90
CA ALA A 94 11.65 -2.66 -1.49
C ALA A 94 11.06 -3.68 -0.51
N VAL A 95 11.89 -4.24 0.38
CA VAL A 95 11.45 -5.14 1.46
C VAL A 95 10.38 -4.50 2.36
N THR A 96 10.57 -3.24 2.76
CA THR A 96 9.59 -2.53 3.61
C THR A 96 8.29 -2.28 2.84
N LEU A 97 8.40 -2.00 1.54
CA LEU A 97 7.24 -1.74 0.70
C LEU A 97 6.42 -3.00 0.43
N ILE A 98 7.06 -4.16 0.25
CA ILE A 98 6.36 -5.44 0.06
C ILE A 98 5.66 -5.89 1.34
N ASP A 99 6.29 -5.80 2.50
CA ASP A 99 5.66 -6.18 3.78
C ASP A 99 4.38 -5.35 4.02
N ARG A 100 4.44 -4.06 3.70
CA ARG A 100 3.29 -3.18 3.79
C ARG A 100 2.20 -3.53 2.78
N PHE A 101 2.58 -3.90 1.56
CA PHE A 101 1.65 -4.29 0.53
C PHE A 101 0.94 -5.61 0.87
N GLU A 102 1.68 -6.56 1.44
CA GLU A 102 1.20 -7.81 2.01
C GLU A 102 0.13 -7.58 3.08
N GLU A 103 0.38 -6.66 4.02
CA GLU A 103 -0.61 -6.28 5.04
C GLU A 103 -1.88 -5.66 4.43
N GLN A 104 -1.75 -4.84 3.38
CA GLN A 104 -2.90 -4.25 2.69
C GLN A 104 -3.75 -5.27 1.95
N LEU A 105 -3.13 -6.32 1.40
CA LEU A 105 -3.84 -7.38 0.70
C LEU A 105 -4.57 -8.35 1.64
N ASN A 106 -4.10 -8.47 2.89
CA ASN A 106 -4.66 -9.39 3.88
C ASN A 106 -5.68 -8.72 4.84
N ARG A 107 -5.92 -7.42 4.70
CA ARG A 107 -6.94 -6.65 5.45
C ARG A 107 -8.29 -6.67 4.75
#